data_AF-A0A9P7EAB2-F1
#
_entry.id   AF-A0A9P7EAB2-F1
#
_cell.length_a   1.000
_cell.length_b   1.000
_cell.length_c   1.000
_cell.angle_alpha   90.00
_cell.angle_beta   90.00
_cell.angle_gamma   90.00
#
_symmetry.space_group_name_H-M   'P 1'
#
loop_
_entity.id
_entity.type
_entity.pdbx_description
1 polymer ?
#
loop_
_entity_poly.entity_id
_entity_poly.type
_entity_poly.pdbx_seq_one_letter_code
_entity_poly.pdbx_strand_id
1 'polypeptide(L)'
;MKLQNEPLSQLAFKAIETSLSAANILDEAFSKFTSREMEITLLLQHRSAPAVLQGLPAKIKAVAMGNLPHAASAFTALYQQITQISGQD
;
A
#
# COMPACT_ATOMS: atom_id res chain seq x y z
N MET A 1 28.11 -2.54 9.35
CA MET A 1 27.97 -3.74 8.50
C MET A 1 26.51 -3.83 8.08
N LYS A 2 26.16 -3.42 6.85
CA LYS A 2 24.80 -3.59 6.31
C LYS A 2 24.71 -5.03 5.80
N LEU A 3 23.82 -5.83 6.37
CA LEU A 3 23.54 -7.19 5.90
C LEU A 3 22.86 -7.09 4.53
N GLN A 4 23.63 -7.29 3.45
CA GLN A 4 23.10 -7.52 2.12
C GLN A 4 22.49 -8.92 2.12
N ASN A 5 21.19 -8.99 2.37
CA ASN A 5 20.45 -10.22 2.53
C ASN A 5 19.29 -10.23 1.53
N GLU A 6 19.61 -10.06 0.24
CA GLU A 6 18.63 -10.17 -0.85
C GLU A 6 17.71 -11.40 -0.75
N PRO A 7 18.19 -12.60 -0.33
CA PRO A 7 17.32 -13.78 -0.19
C PRO A 7 16.26 -13.61 0.89
N LEU A 8 16.59 -12.98 2.01
CA LEU A 8 15.66 -12.70 3.12
C LEU A 8 14.65 -11.61 2.75
N SER A 9 15.07 -10.60 1.99
CA SER A 9 14.18 -9.56 1.44
C SER A 9 13.14 -10.16 0.48
N GLN A 10 13.55 -11.11 -0.36
CA GLN A 10 12.64 -11.81 -1.29
C GLN A 10 11.69 -12.77 -0.58
N LEU A 11 12.17 -13.50 0.43
CA LEU A 11 11.32 -14.38 1.24
C LEU A 11 10.29 -13.58 2.06
N ALA A 12 10.71 -12.47 2.67
CA ALA A 12 9.81 -11.55 3.35
C ALA A 12 8.79 -10.97 2.37
N PHE A 13 9.22 -10.59 1.16
CA PHE A 13 8.33 -10.07 0.13
C PHE A 13 7.25 -11.10 -0.27
N LYS A 14 7.64 -12.35 -0.54
CA LYS A 14 6.71 -13.42 -0.91
C LYS A 14 5.76 -13.81 0.23
N ALA A 15 6.24 -13.76 1.47
CA ALA A 15 5.41 -13.98 2.65
C ALA A 15 4.37 -12.87 2.83
N ILE A 16 4.77 -11.61 2.59
CA ILE A 16 3.86 -10.46 2.62
C ILE A 16 2.82 -10.62 1.53
N GLU A 17 3.22 -10.83 0.26
CA GLU A 17 2.32 -11.08 -0.88
C GLU A 17 1.25 -12.13 -0.59
N THR A 18 1.65 -13.28 -0.06
CA THR A 18 0.73 -14.40 0.22
C THR A 18 -0.20 -14.15 1.40
N SER A 19 0.11 -13.15 2.23
CA SER A 19 -0.71 -12.76 3.39
C SER A 19 -1.60 -11.55 3.13
N LEU A 20 -1.45 -10.87 1.99
CA LEU A 20 -2.25 -9.69 1.66
C LEU A 20 -3.70 -10.08 1.36
N SER A 21 -4.62 -9.30 1.92
CA SER A 21 -6.06 -9.48 1.80
C SER A 21 -6.75 -8.12 1.94
N ALA A 22 -8.05 -8.07 1.61
CA ALA A 22 -8.84 -6.85 1.84
C ALA A 22 -8.85 -6.36 3.30
N ALA A 23 -8.55 -7.23 4.27
CA ALA A 23 -8.57 -6.91 5.69
C ALA A 23 -7.30 -6.19 6.17
N ASN A 24 -6.14 -6.45 5.55
CA ASN A 24 -4.84 -5.90 5.99
C ASN A 24 -4.14 -5.02 4.93
N ILE A 25 -4.65 -4.99 3.69
CA ILE A 25 -3.99 -4.26 2.59
C ILE A 25 -3.80 -2.76 2.86
N LEU A 26 -4.70 -2.13 3.63
CA LEU A 26 -4.57 -0.73 4.03
C LEU A 26 -3.47 -0.49 5.07
N ASP A 27 -3.23 -1.46 5.95
CA ASP A 27 -2.17 -1.35 6.95
C ASP A 27 -0.81 -1.56 6.29
N GLU A 28 -0.71 -2.57 5.42
CA GLU A 28 0.52 -2.89 4.70
C GLU A 28 0.89 -1.79 3.69
N ALA A 29 -0.04 -1.36 2.84
CA ALA A 29 0.23 -0.32 1.84
C ALA A 29 0.68 1.02 2.45
N PHE A 30 0.28 1.31 3.69
CA PHE A 30 0.63 2.54 4.41
C PHE A 30 1.73 2.30 5.47
N SER A 31 2.30 1.10 5.54
CA SER A 31 3.38 0.72 6.45
C SER A 31 4.75 1.19 5.95
N LYS A 32 5.71 1.26 6.88
CA LYS A 32 7.05 1.82 6.73
C LYS A 32 7.97 1.05 5.76
N PHE A 33 7.59 -0.14 5.30
CA PHE A 33 8.50 -1.05 4.59
C PHE A 33 8.06 -1.49 3.19
N THR A 34 6.79 -1.33 2.81
CA THR A 34 6.26 -2.13 1.72
C THR A 34 5.41 -1.41 0.69
N SER A 35 5.37 -0.06 0.69
CA SER A 35 4.86 0.75 -0.43
C SER A 35 5.62 0.46 -1.75
N ARG A 36 5.36 -0.71 -2.31
CA ARG A 36 5.82 -1.24 -3.59
C ARG A 36 4.58 -1.25 -4.47
N GLU A 37 4.77 -1.05 -5.77
CA GLU A 37 3.70 -0.94 -6.76
C GLU A 37 2.66 -2.08 -6.69
N MET A 38 3.09 -3.25 -6.21
CA MET A 38 2.22 -4.40 -6.01
C MET A 38 1.15 -4.22 -4.93
N GLU A 39 1.47 -3.61 -3.78
CA GLU A 39 0.46 -3.37 -2.72
C GLU A 39 -0.56 -2.34 -3.16
N ILE A 40 -0.12 -1.32 -3.92
CA ILE A 40 -1.01 -0.35 -4.54
C ILE A 40 -1.91 -1.03 -5.58
N THR A 41 -1.37 -1.94 -6.38
CA THR A 41 -2.14 -2.73 -7.36
C THR A 41 -3.19 -3.58 -6.68
N LEU A 42 -2.83 -4.28 -5.60
CA LEU A 42 -3.77 -5.12 -4.85
C LEU A 42 -4.82 -4.28 -4.11
N LEU A 43 -4.43 -3.12 -3.57
CA LEU A 43 -5.36 -2.15 -2.98
C LEU A 43 -6.39 -1.68 -4.02
N LEU A 44 -5.96 -1.43 -5.26
CA LEU A 44 -6.86 -1.05 -6.36
C LEU A 44 -7.79 -2.20 -6.78
N GLN A 45 -7.31 -3.45 -6.73
CA GLN A 45 -8.16 -4.63 -6.98
C GLN A 45 -9.24 -4.79 -5.90
N HIS A 46 -8.91 -4.47 -4.65
CA HIS A 46 -9.85 -4.52 -3.52
C HIS A 46 -10.56 -3.19 -3.23
N ARG A 47 -10.50 -2.19 -4.13
CA ARG A 47 -11.04 -0.84 -3.89
C ARG A 47 -12.52 -0.80 -3.52
N SER A 48 -13.31 -1.77 -4.00
CA SER A 48 -14.74 -1.88 -3.71
C SER A 48 -15.05 -2.69 -2.45
N ALA A 49 -14.04 -3.26 -1.78
CA ALA A 49 -14.24 -4.02 -0.56
C ALA A 49 -14.69 -3.08 0.58
N PRO A 50 -15.71 -3.43 1.39
CA PRO A 50 -16.20 -2.57 2.45
C PRO A 50 -15.12 -2.15 3.46
N ALA A 51 -14.20 -3.07 3.80
CA ALA A 51 -13.09 -2.79 4.70
C ALA A 51 -12.15 -1.69 4.14
N VAL A 52 -11.92 -1.71 2.82
CA VAL A 52 -11.07 -0.70 2.15
C VAL A 52 -11.80 0.64 2.08
N LEU A 53 -13.07 0.65 1.69
CA LEU A 53 -13.88 1.87 1.59
C LEU A 53 -14.02 2.60 2.93
N GLN A 54 -14.21 1.85 4.02
CA GLN A 54 -14.37 2.42 5.36
C GLN A 54 -13.04 2.83 5.99
N GLY A 55 -11.95 2.09 5.72
CA GLY A 55 -10.64 2.34 6.32
C GLY A 55 -9.81 3.43 5.62
N LEU A 56 -9.98 3.60 4.31
CA LEU A 56 -9.16 4.52 3.51
C LEU A 56 -9.26 5.99 3.97
N PRO A 57 -10.45 6.55 4.31
CA PRO A 57 -10.54 7.92 4.82
C PRO A 57 -9.72 8.15 6.09
N ALA A 58 -9.68 7.18 7.00
CA ALA A 58 -8.91 7.27 8.23
C ALA A 58 -7.39 7.29 7.95
N LYS A 59 -6.93 6.47 6.99
CA LYS A 59 -5.53 6.47 6.54
C LYS A 59 -5.15 7.81 5.90
N ILE A 60 -5.97 8.35 5.01
CA ILE A 60 -5.73 9.67 4.38
C ILE A 60 -5.62 10.77 5.44
N LYS A 61 -6.53 10.78 6.42
CA LYS A 61 -6.45 11.74 7.53
C LYS A 61 -5.16 11.60 8.33
N ALA A 62 -4.71 10.38 8.61
CA ALA A 62 -3.45 10.14 9.31
C ALA A 62 -2.23 10.60 8.51
N VAL A 63 -2.23 10.46 7.18
CA VAL A 63 -1.20 11.02 6.30
C VAL A 63 -1.19 12.55 6.37
N ALA A 64 -2.36 13.19 6.21
CA ALA A 64 -2.48 14.65 6.20
C ALA A 64 -2.07 15.29 7.53
N MET A 65 -2.31 14.60 8.65
CA MET A 65 -1.90 15.03 9.99
C MET A 65 -0.41 14.75 10.29
N GLY A 66 0.34 14.12 9.38
CA GLY A 66 1.73 13.74 9.60
C GLY A 66 1.93 12.55 10.55
N ASN A 67 0.85 11.83 10.91
CA ASN A 67 0.90 10.68 11.81
C ASN A 67 1.46 9.41 11.14
N LEU A 68 1.61 9.43 9.81
CA LEU A 68 2.22 8.38 9.00
C LEU A 68 3.41 8.95 8.21
N PRO A 69 4.58 9.13 8.84
CA PRO A 69 5.73 9.86 8.28
C PRO A 69 6.35 9.24 7.01
N HIS A 70 5.88 8.07 6.58
CA HIS A 70 6.37 7.34 5.40
C HIS A 70 5.27 6.98 4.40
N ALA A 71 4.03 7.39 4.65
CA ALA A 71 2.90 7.04 3.80
C ALA A 71 2.63 8.05 2.67
N ALA A 72 3.34 9.18 2.65
CA ALA A 72 3.18 10.18 1.59
C ALA A 72 3.53 9.62 0.20
N SER A 73 4.57 8.79 0.09
CA SER A 73 4.93 8.12 -1.16
C SER A 73 3.89 7.10 -1.60
N ALA A 74 3.37 6.30 -0.66
CA ALA A 74 2.31 5.33 -0.91
C ALA A 74 1.03 6.01 -1.41
N PHE A 75 0.64 7.11 -0.75
CA PHE A 75 -0.52 7.90 -1.14
C PHE A 75 -0.32 8.55 -2.52
N THR A 76 0.88 9.05 -2.81
CA THR A 76 1.20 9.62 -4.12
C THR A 76 1.10 8.56 -5.23
N ALA A 77 1.63 7.36 -5.01
CA ALA A 77 1.53 6.25 -5.95
C ALA A 77 0.07 5.80 -6.16
N LEU A 78 -0.72 5.72 -5.09
CA LEU A 78 -2.16 5.42 -5.16
C LEU A 78 -2.90 6.47 -6.01
N TYR A 79 -2.63 7.76 -5.75
CA TYR A 79 -3.22 8.85 -6.50
C TYR A 79 -2.85 8.80 -7.99
N GLN A 80 -1.57 8.60 -8.30
CA GLN A 80 -1.09 8.46 -9.68
C GLN A 80 -1.81 7.34 -10.43
N GLN A 81 -1.93 6.17 -9.82
CA GLN A 81 -2.64 5.03 -10.43
C GLN A 81 -4.12 5.32 -10.67
N ILE A 82 -4.82 5.95 -9.70
CA ILE A 82 -6.22 6.35 -9.88
C ILE A 82 -6.34 7.32 -11.06
N THR A 83 -5.47 8.33 -11.17
CA THR A 83 -5.52 9.33 -12.24
C THR A 83 -5.13 8.78 -13.62
N GLN A 84 -4.28 7.74 -13.68
CA GLN A 84 -3.93 7.06 -14.93
C GLN A 84 -5.04 6.14 -15.44
N ILE A 85 -5.81 5.54 -14.53
CA ILE A 85 -7.00 4.73 -14.89
C ILE A 85 -8.09 5.60 -15.55
N SER A 86 -8.20 6.88 -15.17
CA SER A 86 -9.17 7.82 -15.74
C SER A 86 -8.85 8.30 -17.17
N GLY A 87 -7.79 7.79 -17.81
CA GLY A 87 -7.35 8.17 -19.15
C GLY A 87 -7.57 7.12 -20.24
N GLN A 88 -8.27 6.02 -19.95
CA GLN A 88 -8.66 5.00 -20.92
C GLN A 88 -10.18 4.85 -20.94
N ASP A 89 -10.84 5.82 -21.57
CA ASP A 89 -12.20 5.69 -22.13
C ASP A 89 -12.10 5.87 -23.65
#